data_AF-H8YX60-F1
#
_entry.id   AF-H8YX60-F1
#
_cell.length_a   1.000
_cell.length_b   1.000
_cell.length_c   1.000
_cell.angle_alpha   90.00
_cell.angle_beta   90.00
_cell.angle_gamma   90.00
#
_symmetry.space_group_name_H-M   'P 1'
#
loop_
_entity.id
_entity.type
_entity.pdbx_description
1 polymer ?
#
loop_
_entity_poly.entity_id
_entity_poly.type
_entity_poly.pdbx_seq_one_letter_code
_entity_poly.pdbx_strand_id
1 'polypeptide(L)'
;MAMVVKVNNGRVEEYENGSRKRSYGLNVKAASTDGTLVAAVTKNGRVEEYVNGSRKRTYGSNAVNVQVSAGTVAVSLANGRTEEYVNGSRRRTY
;
A
#
# COMPACT_ATOMS: atom_id res chain seq x y z
N MET A 1 -15.40 -4.01 11.53
CA MET A 1 -14.16 -4.79 11.78
C MET A 1 -12.99 -3.83 11.61
N ALA A 2 -12.10 -3.71 12.59
CA ALA A 2 -10.96 -2.80 12.52
C ALA A 2 -9.71 -3.57 12.06
N MET A 3 -9.28 -3.28 10.84
CA MET A 3 -8.05 -3.81 10.25
C MET A 3 -7.00 -2.70 10.25
N VAL A 4 -5.80 -3.00 10.72
CA VAL A 4 -4.66 -2.09 10.64
C VAL A 4 -3.46 -2.82 10.04
N VAL A 5 -2.61 -2.07 9.35
CA VAL A 5 -1.37 -2.59 8.79
C VAL A 5 -0.18 -1.87 9.40
N LYS A 6 0.91 -2.60 9.58
CA LYS A 6 2.21 -2.07 9.97
C LYS A 6 3.27 -2.59 9.01
N VAL A 7 4.33 -1.83 8.82
CA VAL A 7 5.51 -2.32 8.12
C VAL A 7 6.53 -2.75 9.16
N ASN A 8 6.95 -4.01 9.10
CA ASN A 8 7.93 -4.58 10.02
C ASN A 8 8.95 -5.42 9.24
N ASN A 9 10.23 -5.15 9.45
CA ASN A 9 11.35 -5.81 8.78
C ASN A 9 11.16 -5.98 7.26
N GLY A 10 10.69 -4.94 6.57
CA GLY A 10 10.48 -4.97 5.12
C GLY A 10 9.25 -5.76 4.65
N ARG A 11 8.32 -6.09 5.54
CA ARG A 11 7.06 -6.79 5.21
C ARG A 11 5.87 -6.02 5.74
N VAL A 12 4.71 -6.21 5.11
CA VAL A 12 3.43 -5.79 5.67
C VAL A 12 3.01 -6.81 6.71
N GLU A 13 2.58 -6.33 7.87
CA GLU A 13 1.92 -7.09 8.91
C GLU A 13 0.50 -6.59 9.07
N GLU A 14 -0.44 -7.51 8.94
CA GLU A 14 -1.86 -7.21 9.01
C GLU A 14 -2.41 -7.66 10.36
N TYR A 15 -3.13 -6.75 11.02
CA TYR A 15 -3.72 -6.98 12.32
C TYR A 15 -5.24 -6.77 12.24
N GLU A 16 -5.95 -7.69 12.86
CA GLU A 16 -7.40 -7.63 12.99
C GLU A 16 -7.73 -7.67 14.48
N ASN A 17 -8.43 -6.64 14.97
CA ASN A 17 -8.76 -6.48 16.39
C ASN A 17 -7.53 -6.63 17.33
N GLY A 18 -6.38 -6.11 16.92
CA GLY A 18 -5.13 -6.14 17.69
C GLY A 18 -4.27 -7.39 17.53
N SER A 19 -4.80 -8.47 16.95
CA SER A 19 -4.05 -9.71 16.72
C SER A 19 -3.46 -9.77 15.32
N ARG A 20 -2.19 -10.16 15.21
CA ARG A 20 -1.51 -10.36 13.92
C ARG A 20 -2.14 -11.54 13.20
N LYS A 21 -2.70 -11.30 12.01
CA LYS A 21 -3.32 -12.33 11.16
C LYS A 21 -2.32 -12.94 10.18
N ARG A 22 -1.52 -12.11 9.51
CA ARG A 22 -0.66 -12.54 8.40
C ARG A 22 0.47 -11.53 8.14
N SER A 23 1.47 -11.97 7.39
CA SER A 23 2.55 -11.10 6.90
C SER A 23 2.93 -11.42 5.46
N TYR A 24 3.01 -10.39 4.63
CA TYR A 24 3.21 -10.50 3.19
C TYR A 24 4.00 -9.32 2.62
N GLY A 25 4.29 -9.41 1.33
CA GLY A 25 5.19 -8.49 0.64
C GLY A 25 6.66 -8.71 1.00
N LEU A 26 7.53 -8.03 0.27
CA LEU A 26 8.97 -8.06 0.47
C LEU A 26 9.55 -6.68 0.16
N ASN A 27 10.55 -6.29 0.94
CA ASN A 27 11.22 -5.00 0.81
C ASN A 27 10.24 -3.82 0.85
N VAL A 28 9.23 -3.87 1.72
CA VAL A 28 8.25 -2.80 1.90
C VAL A 28 8.81 -1.73 2.83
N LYS A 29 8.58 -0.44 2.51
CA LYS A 29 8.97 0.71 3.35
C LYS A 29 7.78 1.48 3.92
N ALA A 30 6.63 1.44 3.25
CA ALA A 30 5.39 2.09 3.69
C ALA A 30 4.20 1.24 3.28
N ALA A 31 3.12 1.26 4.06
CA ALA A 31 1.87 0.59 3.73
C ALA A 31 0.67 1.31 4.34
N SER A 32 -0.48 1.21 3.70
CA SER A 32 -1.75 1.78 4.15
C SER A 32 -2.92 0.87 3.75
N THR A 33 -4.01 0.92 4.50
CA THR A 33 -5.21 0.11 4.29
C THR A 33 -6.47 0.93 4.53
N ASP A 34 -7.52 0.66 3.77
CA ASP A 34 -8.89 1.11 4.05
C ASP A 34 -9.76 0.01 4.68
N GLY A 35 -9.15 -1.12 5.05
CA GLY A 35 -9.82 -2.30 5.60
C GLY A 35 -10.18 -3.36 4.55
N THR A 36 -10.17 -3.02 3.26
CA THR A 36 -10.46 -3.96 2.16
C THR A 36 -9.26 -4.16 1.26
N LEU A 37 -8.54 -3.08 0.96
CA LEU A 37 -7.36 -3.03 0.12
C LEU A 37 -6.16 -2.59 0.95
N VAL A 38 -5.04 -3.29 0.78
CA VAL A 38 -3.75 -2.85 1.34
C VAL A 38 -2.85 -2.42 0.20
N ALA A 39 -2.38 -1.17 0.24
CA ALA A 39 -1.35 -0.69 -0.68
C ALA A 39 -0.01 -0.60 0.06
N ALA A 40 1.05 -1.07 -0.56
CA ALA A 40 2.39 -1.10 0.00
C ALA A 40 3.40 -0.52 -0.99
N VAL A 41 4.29 0.34 -0.50
CA VAL A 41 5.42 0.87 -1.27
C VAL A 41 6.64 0.01 -1.01
N THR A 42 7.21 -0.53 -2.07
CA THR A 42 8.48 -1.25 -2.04
C THR A 42 9.67 -0.28 -1.95
N LYS A 43 10.83 -0.75 -1.49
CA LYS A 43 12.09 0.00 -1.44
C LYS A 43 12.52 0.45 -2.83
N ASN A 44 12.15 -0.30 -3.87
CA ASN A 44 12.39 0.05 -5.28
C ASN A 44 11.42 1.11 -5.82
N GLY A 45 10.54 1.66 -4.97
CA GLY A 45 9.61 2.73 -5.35
C GLY A 45 8.41 2.27 -6.19
N ARG A 46 8.12 0.97 -6.22
CA ARG A 46 6.87 0.45 -6.81
C ARG A 46 5.79 0.32 -5.75
N VAL A 47 4.53 0.47 -6.17
CA VAL A 47 3.34 0.24 -5.34
C VAL A 47 2.78 -1.14 -5.64
N GLU A 48 2.53 -1.92 -4.61
CA GLU A 48 1.88 -3.22 -4.67
C GLU A 48 0.56 -3.18 -3.91
N GLU A 49 -0.49 -3.65 -4.54
CA GLU A 49 -1.81 -3.78 -3.92
C GLU A 49 -2.09 -5.23 -3.53
N TYR A 50 -2.67 -5.41 -2.36
CA TYR A 50 -2.98 -6.69 -1.75
C TYR A 50 -4.44 -6.75 -1.33
N VAL A 51 -5.06 -7.90 -1.55
CA VAL A 51 -6.39 -8.23 -1.04
C VAL A 51 -6.26 -9.56 -0.32
N ASN A 52 -6.65 -9.59 0.95
CA ASN A 52 -6.51 -10.76 1.82
C ASN A 52 -5.09 -11.36 1.87
N GLY A 53 -4.05 -10.52 1.76
CA GLY A 53 -2.65 -10.93 1.74
C GLY A 53 -2.13 -11.45 0.40
N SER A 54 -2.98 -11.59 -0.62
CA SER A 54 -2.57 -11.95 -1.98
C SER A 54 -2.29 -10.70 -2.81
N ARG A 55 -1.13 -10.67 -3.48
CA ARG A 55 -0.76 -9.55 -4.36
C ARG A 55 -1.68 -9.53 -5.58
N LYS A 56 -2.44 -8.46 -5.72
CA LYS A 56 -3.39 -8.25 -6.82
C LYS A 56 -2.73 -7.61 -8.03
N ARG A 57 -1.88 -6.60 -7.81
CA ARG A 57 -1.24 -5.83 -8.88
C ARG A 57 -0.02 -5.05 -8.37
N THR A 58 0.79 -4.60 -9.31
CA THR A 58 1.97 -3.76 -9.06
C THR A 58 2.05 -2.67 -10.10
N TYR A 59 2.29 -1.43 -9.69
CA TYR A 59 2.34 -0.27 -10.57
C TYR A 59 3.16 0.87 -9.96
N GLY A 60 3.24 1.99 -10.69
CA GLY A 60 3.96 3.18 -10.27
C GLY A 60 5.48 3.00 -10.26
N SER A 61 6.18 4.12 -10.13
CA SER A 61 7.62 4.19 -9.97
C SER A 61 7.97 5.38 -9.07
N ASN A 62 9.14 5.35 -8.43
CA ASN A 62 9.63 6.41 -7.55
C ASN A 62 8.69 6.77 -6.38
N ALA A 63 7.83 5.85 -5.95
CA ALA A 63 6.97 6.05 -4.79
C ALA A 63 7.79 6.09 -3.50
N VAL A 64 7.42 6.99 -2.59
CA VAL A 64 8.01 7.13 -1.25
C VAL A 64 7.04 6.79 -0.15
N ASN A 65 5.76 7.12 -0.32
CA ASN A 65 4.71 6.85 0.65
C ASN A 65 3.39 6.53 -0.05
N VAL A 66 2.44 5.94 0.68
CA VAL A 66 1.11 5.59 0.17
C VAL A 66 0.05 5.77 1.24
N GLN A 67 -1.13 6.21 0.81
CA GLN A 67 -2.35 6.24 1.62
C GLN A 67 -3.51 5.63 0.81
N VAL A 68 -4.36 4.87 1.50
CA VAL A 68 -5.55 4.26 0.89
C VAL A 68 -6.79 4.81 1.59
N SER A 69 -7.77 5.23 0.79
CA SER A 69 -9.09 5.63 1.29
C SER A 69 -10.15 5.28 0.26
N ALA A 70 -11.16 4.51 0.69
CA ALA A 70 -12.30 4.11 -0.14
C ALA A 70 -11.90 3.59 -1.55
N GLY A 71 -10.90 2.70 -1.61
CA GLY A 71 -10.40 2.10 -2.85
C GLY A 71 -9.54 3.04 -3.73
N THR A 72 -9.32 4.28 -3.32
CA THR A 72 -8.38 5.20 -3.97
C THR A 72 -7.03 5.13 -3.27
N VAL A 73 -5.96 5.01 -4.05
CA VAL A 73 -4.58 4.92 -3.58
C VAL A 73 -3.85 6.21 -3.94
N ALA A 74 -3.56 7.03 -2.93
CA ALA A 74 -2.73 8.22 -3.08
C ALA A 74 -1.27 7.86 -2.85
N VAL A 75 -0.42 8.13 -3.83
CA VAL A 75 0.99 7.76 -3.85
C VAL A 75 1.83 9.02 -3.87
N SER A 76 2.60 9.25 -2.82
CA SER A 76 3.60 10.33 -2.81
C SER A 76 4.86 9.85 -3.52
N LEU A 77 5.35 10.66 -4.45
CA LEU A 77 6.54 10.38 -5.25
C LEU A 77 7.77 11.10 -4.68
N ALA A 78 8.96 10.59 -5.00
CA ALA A 78 10.24 11.16 -4.55
C ALA A 78 10.48 12.60 -5.05
N ASN A 79 9.82 13.02 -6.13
CA ASN A 79 9.88 14.37 -6.67
C ASN A 79 8.89 15.35 -6.00
N GLY A 80 8.23 14.95 -4.91
CA GLY A 80 7.27 15.77 -4.17
C GLY A 80 5.85 15.77 -4.75
N ARG A 81 5.63 15.16 -5.91
CA ARG A 81 4.29 15.05 -6.52
C ARG A 81 3.47 13.95 -5.88
N THR A 82 2.16 14.02 -6.02
CA THR A 82 1.24 12.97 -5.57
C THR A 82 0.42 12.44 -6.74
N GLU A 83 0.40 11.12 -6.91
CA GLU A 83 -0.42 10.45 -7.91
C GLU A 83 -1.55 9.68 -7.26
N GLU A 84 -2.76 9.85 -7.76
CA GLU A 84 -3.92 9.07 -7.34
C GLU A 84 -4.17 7.93 -8.32
N TYR A 85 -4.33 6.74 -7.77
CA TYR A 85 -4.63 5.53 -8.52
C TYR A 85 -5.97 4.96 -8.08
N VAL A 86 -6.74 4.49 -9.06
CA VAL A 86 -7.96 3.71 -8.81
C VAL A 86 -7.83 2.43 -9.60
N ASN A 87 -7.94 1.29 -8.92
CA ASN A 87 -7.75 -0.03 -9.51
C ASN A 87 -6.41 -0.23 -10.25
N GLY A 88 -5.35 0.48 -9.82
CA GLY A 88 -4.03 0.45 -10.46
C GLY A 88 -3.88 1.32 -11.70
N SER A 89 -4.93 2.04 -12.11
CA SER A 89 -4.86 3.05 -13.18
C SER A 89 -4.69 4.43 -12.58
N ARG A 90 -3.72 5.20 -13.10
CA ARG A 90 -3.49 6.59 -12.67
C ARG A 90 -4.68 7.45 -13.05
N ARG A 91 -5.34 8.04 -12.05
CA ARG A 91 -6.50 8.91 -12.21
C ARG A 91 -6.10 10.39 -12.30
N ARG A 92 -5.22 10.84 -11.41
CA ARG A 92 -4.77 12.24 -11.31
C ARG A 92 -3.33 12.33 -10.84
N THR A 93 -2.69 13.46 -11.14
CA THR A 93 -1.39 13.83 -10.58
C THR A 93 -1.45 15.28 -10.12
N TYR A 94 -0.93 15.53 -8.93
CA TYR A 94 -0.76 16.85 -8.33
C TYR A 94 0.74 17.17 -8.29
#